data_AF-A0A420M4Z7-F1
#
_entry.id   AF-A0A420M4Z7-F1
#
_cell.length_a   1.000
_cell.length_b   1.000
_cell.length_c   1.000
_cell.angle_alpha   90.00
_cell.angle_beta   90.00
_cell.angle_gamma   90.00
#
_symmetry.space_group_name_H-M   'P 1'
#
loop_
_entity.id
_entity.type
_entity.pdbx_description
1 polymer ?
#
loop_
_entity_poly.entity_id
_entity_poly.type
_entity_poly.pdbx_seq_one_letter_code
_entity_poly.pdbx_strand_id
1 'polypeptide(L)'
;RVDLLFGHYYLLRGENRRKMELADLSLLDYPSSEGPTPCGCLVTLLRDGKLNKTAKKEFMGALRHKDPLFCTQGALAQLFFWRWHVAGEPSPSFRRRQDWYWIKVLVGRDREQELSYPTQLQETWRIFGAAGLMASKKTHLPRRVGAQDAETHGTSLAQISQAGRWNQSVLCQAYLTHLPRQFMRIVAGFSASPGDYFLARAAHEPPYVLQKQLWPWIEEWEPRFEARARRQCWAEGGLDDDDLAADGFLKLMRRLRIVLLQDLAVLQPRYPSLPFFAYAPF
;
A
#
# COMPACT_ATOMS: atom_id res chain seq x y z
N ARG A 1 12.00 1.52 -3.18
CA ARG A 1 10.88 1.76 -4.14
C ARG A 1 9.59 2.19 -3.46
N VAL A 2 9.07 1.43 -2.48
CA VAL A 2 7.83 1.77 -1.73
C VAL A 2 7.82 3.20 -1.23
N ASP A 3 8.89 3.66 -0.56
CA ASP A 3 9.00 5.03 -0.07
C ASP A 3 8.70 6.07 -1.16
N LEU A 4 9.40 6.05 -2.29
CA LEU A 4 9.23 7.01 -3.38
C LEU A 4 7.83 6.96 -4.00
N LEU A 5 7.29 5.75 -4.24
CA LEU A 5 5.96 5.58 -4.83
C LEU A 5 4.86 6.09 -3.89
N PHE A 6 4.98 5.86 -2.59
CA PHE A 6 4.03 6.40 -1.61
C PHE A 6 4.14 7.92 -1.54
N GLY A 7 5.35 8.47 -1.70
CA GLY A 7 5.54 9.92 -1.76
C GLY A 7 4.86 10.54 -2.98
N HIS A 8 4.90 9.85 -4.12
CA HIS A 8 4.38 10.32 -5.40
C HIS A 8 2.87 10.06 -5.55
N TYR A 9 2.42 8.82 -5.47
CA TYR A 9 1.04 8.42 -5.77
C TYR A 9 0.06 8.61 -4.60
N TYR A 10 0.55 8.70 -3.36
CA TYR A 10 -0.26 9.15 -2.22
C TYR A 10 0.03 10.60 -1.84
N LEU A 11 0.94 11.30 -2.53
CA LEU A 11 1.40 12.63 -2.09
C LEU A 11 1.86 12.66 -0.62
N LEU A 12 2.38 11.57 -0.06
CA LEU A 12 2.73 11.50 1.36
C LEU A 12 4.00 12.28 1.69
N ARG A 13 4.04 12.85 2.90
CA ARG A 13 5.27 13.45 3.45
C ARG A 13 6.25 12.34 3.84
N GLY A 14 7.55 12.66 3.85
CA GLY A 14 8.59 11.74 4.33
C GLY A 14 8.30 11.16 5.70
N GLU A 15 7.85 12.01 6.64
CA GLU A 15 7.48 11.61 8.00
C GLU A 15 6.36 10.55 8.04
N ASN A 16 5.24 10.82 7.36
CA ASN A 16 4.10 9.88 7.31
C ASN A 16 4.52 8.51 6.75
N ARG A 17 5.43 8.49 5.76
CA ARG A 17 5.91 7.24 5.16
C ARG A 17 6.75 6.40 6.13
N ARG A 18 7.56 7.04 6.97
CA ARG A 18 8.42 6.34 7.95
C ARG A 18 7.62 5.82 9.15
N LYS A 19 6.62 6.59 9.59
CA LYS A 19 5.76 6.24 10.74
C LYS A 19 4.79 5.09 10.46
N MET A 20 4.48 4.86 9.19
CA MET A 20 3.43 3.94 8.75
C MET A 20 3.62 2.51 9.27
N GLU A 21 2.54 1.95 9.80
CA GLU A 21 2.48 0.61 10.35
C GLU A 21 1.72 -0.35 9.43
N LEU A 22 1.93 -1.66 9.59
CA LEU A 22 1.14 -2.67 8.89
C LEU A 22 -0.36 -2.51 9.22
N ALA A 23 -0.68 -2.17 10.47
CA ALA A 23 -2.05 -1.95 10.93
C ALA A 23 -2.71 -0.68 10.37
N ASP A 24 -1.96 0.15 9.63
CA ASP A 24 -2.54 1.28 8.88
C ASP A 24 -3.00 0.87 7.49
N LEU A 25 -2.62 -0.31 7.00
CA LEU A 25 -2.87 -0.77 5.65
C LEU A 25 -4.10 -1.67 5.59
N SER A 26 -5.00 -1.40 4.65
CA SER A 26 -6.19 -2.22 4.41
C SER A 26 -6.57 -2.23 2.94
N LEU A 27 -7.43 -3.17 2.55
CA LEU A 27 -8.01 -3.22 1.22
C LEU A 27 -9.45 -2.70 1.25
N LEU A 28 -9.78 -1.83 0.30
CA LEU A 28 -11.15 -1.46 -0.03
C LEU A 28 -11.44 -1.86 -1.48
N ASP A 29 -12.28 -2.87 -1.67
CA ASP A 29 -12.73 -3.27 -3.00
C ASP A 29 -13.76 -2.28 -3.55
N TYR A 30 -13.57 -1.85 -4.79
CA TYR A 30 -14.53 -1.04 -5.51
C TYR A 30 -15.51 -1.90 -6.30
N PRO A 31 -16.75 -1.41 -6.49
CA PRO A 31 -17.76 -2.13 -7.24
C PRO A 31 -17.34 -2.34 -8.70
N SER A 32 -17.97 -3.28 -9.39
CA SER A 32 -17.72 -3.58 -10.81
C SER A 32 -17.98 -2.39 -11.74
N SER A 33 -18.73 -1.37 -11.30
CA SER A 33 -18.90 -0.11 -12.03
C SER A 33 -17.61 0.70 -12.14
N GLU A 34 -16.56 0.35 -11.40
CA GLU A 34 -15.24 0.97 -11.51
C GLU A 34 -14.53 0.56 -12.82
N GLY A 35 -14.79 -0.66 -13.30
CA GLY A 35 -14.33 -1.15 -14.58
C GLY A 35 -14.32 -2.68 -14.72
N PRO A 36 -13.95 -3.19 -15.90
CA PRO A 36 -14.05 -4.63 -16.25
C PRO A 36 -13.12 -5.56 -15.47
N THR A 37 -12.08 -5.06 -14.81
CA THR A 37 -11.20 -5.87 -13.95
C THR A 37 -11.37 -5.53 -12.47
N PRO A 38 -11.15 -6.48 -11.54
CA PRO A 38 -11.26 -6.21 -10.10
C PRO A 38 -10.39 -5.03 -9.65
N CYS A 39 -11.05 -3.98 -9.13
CA CYS A 39 -10.41 -2.77 -8.67
C CYS A 39 -10.37 -2.72 -7.14
N GLY A 40 -9.18 -2.97 -6.58
CA GLY A 40 -8.95 -2.89 -5.14
C GLY A 40 -8.11 -1.65 -4.82
N CYS A 41 -8.60 -0.81 -3.92
CA CYS A 41 -7.88 0.35 -3.41
C CYS A 41 -7.04 -0.05 -2.19
N LEU A 42 -5.73 0.18 -2.25
CA LEU A 42 -4.87 0.11 -1.07
C LEU A 42 -5.16 1.34 -0.21
N VAL A 43 -5.78 1.14 0.94
CA VAL A 43 -6.12 2.20 1.86
C VAL A 43 -5.07 2.29 2.96
N THR A 44 -4.64 3.50 3.25
CA THR A 44 -3.70 3.81 4.33
C THR A 44 -4.36 4.78 5.31
N LEU A 45 -4.43 4.38 6.58
CA LEU A 45 -4.79 5.27 7.67
C LEU A 45 -3.59 6.14 8.05
N LEU A 46 -3.81 7.45 8.18
CA LEU A 46 -2.85 8.37 8.78
C LEU A 46 -3.32 8.72 10.19
N ARG A 47 -2.52 8.33 11.19
CA ARG A 47 -2.77 8.62 12.61
C ARG A 47 -2.26 10.00 13.01
N ASP A 48 -1.11 10.38 12.49
CA ASP A 48 -0.46 11.65 12.80
C ASP A 48 -0.29 12.53 11.55
N GLY A 49 -0.63 13.81 11.68
CA GLY A 49 -0.31 14.82 10.69
C GLY A 49 -0.05 16.15 11.38
N LYS A 50 0.92 16.93 10.91
CA LYS A 50 1.23 18.27 11.47
C LYS A 50 0.04 19.24 11.53
N LEU A 51 -1.05 18.94 10.80
CA LEU A 51 -2.28 19.73 10.76
C LEU A 51 -3.45 19.06 11.51
N ASN A 52 -3.30 17.81 11.97
CA ASN A 52 -4.36 17.04 12.63
C ASN A 52 -4.34 17.28 14.15
N LYS A 53 -4.79 18.46 14.57
CA LYS A 53 -4.88 18.83 16.00
C LYS A 53 -6.04 18.15 16.75
N THR A 54 -6.89 17.41 16.04
CA THR A 54 -8.18 16.87 16.54
C THR A 54 -8.23 15.34 16.59
N ALA A 55 -7.10 14.65 16.40
CA ALA A 55 -7.00 13.17 16.40
C ALA A 55 -7.97 12.46 15.43
N LYS A 56 -8.35 13.12 14.34
CA LYS A 56 -9.28 12.54 13.36
C LYS A 56 -8.59 11.42 12.57
N LYS A 57 -9.28 10.31 12.34
CA LYS A 57 -8.82 9.26 11.40
C LYS A 57 -8.89 9.80 9.97
N GLU A 58 -7.76 9.81 9.27
CA GLU A 58 -7.70 10.30 7.91
C GLU A 58 -7.18 9.22 6.95
N PHE A 59 -7.89 8.96 5.85
CA PHE A 59 -7.55 7.87 4.91
C PHE A 59 -6.92 8.39 3.62
N MET A 60 -6.02 7.60 3.06
CA MET A 60 -5.46 7.80 1.73
C MET A 60 -5.60 6.52 0.92
N GLY A 61 -5.59 6.63 -0.41
CA GLY A 61 -5.83 5.50 -1.29
C GLY A 61 -4.93 5.52 -2.50
N ALA A 62 -4.61 4.34 -3.02
CA ALA A 62 -4.05 4.19 -4.36
C ALA A 62 -4.57 2.93 -5.04
N LEU A 63 -4.76 3.04 -6.35
CA LEU A 63 -5.08 1.92 -7.22
C LEU A 63 -3.79 1.29 -7.75
N ARG A 64 -3.90 0.06 -8.27
CA ARG A 64 -2.79 -0.54 -9.02
C ARG A 64 -2.52 0.27 -10.28
N HIS A 65 -1.26 0.61 -10.52
CA HIS A 65 -0.83 1.36 -11.70
C HIS A 65 -0.82 0.46 -12.96
N LYS A 66 -1.13 1.01 -14.15
CA LYS A 66 -1.09 0.27 -15.43
C LYS A 66 0.28 -0.32 -15.74
N ASP A 67 1.34 0.40 -15.44
CA ASP A 67 2.72 -0.10 -15.42
C ASP A 67 3.07 -0.73 -14.05
N PRO A 68 3.53 -2.00 -13.99
CA PRO A 68 3.94 -2.65 -12.74
C PRO A 68 5.14 -1.99 -12.04
N LEU A 69 6.03 -1.28 -12.74
CA LEU A 69 7.16 -0.58 -12.12
C LEU A 69 6.71 0.56 -11.18
N PHE A 70 5.59 1.19 -11.52
CA PHE A 70 4.99 2.30 -10.78
C PHE A 70 3.88 1.86 -9.82
N CYS A 71 3.55 0.56 -9.79
CA CYS A 71 2.46 0.05 -8.96
C CYS A 71 2.84 0.05 -7.47
N THR A 72 2.16 0.88 -6.67
CA THR A 72 2.33 0.96 -5.20
C THR A 72 2.07 -0.39 -4.54
N GLN A 73 0.97 -1.07 -4.92
CA GLN A 73 0.63 -2.41 -4.41
C GLN A 73 1.69 -3.46 -4.78
N GLY A 74 2.17 -3.47 -6.03
CA GLY A 74 3.23 -4.38 -6.46
C GLY A 74 4.56 -4.14 -5.73
N ALA A 75 4.92 -2.89 -5.50
CA ALA A 75 6.10 -2.55 -4.71
C ALA A 75 5.97 -2.97 -3.25
N LEU A 76 4.78 -2.81 -2.67
CA LEU A 76 4.50 -3.27 -1.31
C LEU A 76 4.58 -4.80 -1.21
N ALA A 77 3.99 -5.51 -2.17
CA ALA A 77 4.05 -6.96 -2.23
C ALA A 77 5.50 -7.47 -2.34
N GLN A 78 6.32 -6.82 -3.18
CA GLN A 78 7.75 -7.17 -3.31
C GLN A 78 8.53 -6.88 -2.02
N LEU A 79 8.22 -5.78 -1.32
CA LEU A 79 8.83 -5.48 -0.02
C LEU A 79 8.45 -6.56 1.02
N PHE A 80 7.19 -6.94 1.10
CA PHE A 80 6.70 -7.97 2.03
C PHE A 80 7.23 -9.37 1.69
N PHE A 81 7.36 -9.68 0.40
CA PHE A 81 8.01 -10.90 -0.03
C PHE A 81 9.47 -10.92 0.43
N TRP A 82 10.22 -9.85 0.16
CA TRP A 82 11.60 -9.75 0.61
C TRP A 82 11.74 -9.91 2.12
N ARG A 83 10.91 -9.22 2.90
CA ARG A 83 10.96 -9.28 4.37
C ARG A 83 10.74 -10.70 4.91
N TRP A 84 9.67 -11.35 4.46
CA TRP A 84 9.21 -12.60 5.11
C TRP A 84 9.70 -13.88 4.41
N HIS A 85 10.01 -13.86 3.12
CA HIS A 85 10.52 -15.04 2.39
C HIS A 85 12.04 -15.03 2.22
N VAL A 86 12.64 -13.85 2.00
CA VAL A 86 14.07 -13.75 1.67
C VAL A 86 14.92 -13.42 2.89
N ALA A 87 14.54 -12.38 3.63
CA ALA A 87 15.28 -11.89 4.79
C ALA A 87 14.98 -12.67 6.08
N GLY A 88 13.98 -13.56 6.06
CA GLY A 88 13.61 -14.38 7.22
C GLY A 88 13.02 -13.59 8.39
N GLU A 89 12.47 -12.39 8.17
CA GLU A 89 11.75 -11.66 9.21
C GLU A 89 10.54 -12.50 9.67
N PRO A 90 10.30 -12.67 10.99
CA PRO A 90 9.13 -13.40 11.47
C PRO A 90 7.82 -12.80 10.94
N SER A 91 6.86 -13.66 10.60
CA SER A 91 5.52 -13.21 10.20
C SER A 91 4.83 -12.45 11.34
N PRO A 92 3.89 -11.53 11.03
CA PRO A 92 3.05 -10.92 12.06
C PRO A 92 2.21 -11.97 12.80
N SER A 93 2.01 -11.76 14.10
CA SER A 93 1.06 -12.55 14.92
C SER A 93 -0.20 -11.73 15.14
N PHE A 94 -1.36 -12.29 14.82
CA PHE A 94 -2.66 -11.63 15.03
C PHE A 94 -3.39 -12.12 16.29
N ARG A 95 -2.68 -12.75 17.23
CA ARG A 95 -3.27 -13.21 18.50
C ARG A 95 -3.79 -12.05 19.33
N ARG A 96 -2.98 -10.99 19.46
CA ARG A 96 -3.30 -9.74 20.15
C ARG A 96 -2.84 -8.55 19.32
N ARG A 97 -3.56 -7.43 19.41
CA ARG A 97 -3.23 -6.19 18.68
C ARG A 97 -1.78 -5.75 18.92
N GLN A 98 -1.30 -5.82 20.16
CA GLN A 98 0.06 -5.44 20.55
C GLN A 98 1.16 -6.25 19.87
N ASP A 99 0.86 -7.46 19.39
CA ASP A 99 1.84 -8.35 18.76
C ASP A 99 2.14 -7.93 17.30
N TRP A 100 1.37 -7.00 16.70
CA TRP A 100 1.56 -6.60 15.31
C TRP A 100 1.33 -5.12 14.97
N TYR A 101 0.58 -4.37 15.79
CA TYR A 101 0.20 -2.98 15.47
C TYR A 101 1.40 -2.06 15.26
N TRP A 102 2.51 -2.32 15.94
CA TRP A 102 3.70 -1.47 15.91
C TRP A 102 4.67 -1.83 14.77
N ILE A 103 4.42 -2.93 14.04
CA ILE A 103 5.29 -3.36 12.95
C ILE A 103 5.24 -2.32 11.83
N LYS A 104 6.39 -1.75 11.47
CA LYS A 104 6.50 -0.72 10.45
C LYS A 104 6.43 -1.30 9.04
N VAL A 105 5.90 -0.51 8.10
CA VAL A 105 6.00 -0.79 6.67
C VAL A 105 7.45 -0.60 6.22
N LEU A 106 8.04 0.56 6.53
CA LEU A 106 9.45 0.88 6.31
C LEU A 106 10.20 0.75 7.64
N VAL A 107 10.89 -0.38 7.80
CA VAL A 107 11.56 -0.74 9.05
C VAL A 107 12.89 0.01 9.23
N GLY A 108 13.18 0.34 10.49
CA GLY A 108 14.48 0.83 10.94
C GLY A 108 15.43 -0.32 11.25
N ARG A 109 16.15 -0.22 12.39
CA ARG A 109 17.02 -1.31 12.85
C ARG A 109 16.20 -2.53 13.26
N ASP A 110 15.10 -2.28 13.97
CA ASP A 110 14.13 -3.27 14.40
C ASP A 110 12.81 -3.07 13.66
N ARG A 111 12.01 -4.14 13.53
CA ARG A 111 10.77 -4.11 12.73
C ARG A 111 9.71 -3.13 13.23
N GLU A 112 9.75 -2.78 14.52
CA GLU A 112 8.83 -1.85 15.17
C GLU A 112 9.37 -0.41 15.21
N GLN A 113 10.66 -0.25 14.88
CA GLN A 113 11.28 1.06 14.81
C GLN A 113 11.02 1.69 13.45
N GLU A 114 10.61 2.96 13.43
CA GLU A 114 10.50 3.72 12.17
C GLU A 114 11.88 3.86 11.50
N LEU A 115 11.89 3.83 10.17
CA LEU A 115 13.06 4.24 9.40
C LEU A 115 13.50 5.65 9.86
N SER A 116 14.80 5.84 10.08
CA SER A 116 15.31 7.15 10.51
C SER A 116 15.22 8.17 9.37
N TYR A 117 15.04 9.46 9.71
CA TYR A 117 15.08 10.53 8.70
C TYR A 117 16.43 10.60 7.96
N PRO A 118 17.60 10.58 8.64
CA PRO A 118 18.89 10.56 7.96
C PRO A 118 19.03 9.40 6.97
N THR A 119 18.61 8.19 7.33
CA THR A 119 18.64 7.03 6.44
C THR A 119 17.72 7.23 5.23
N GLN A 120 16.47 7.67 5.44
CA GLN A 120 15.56 7.96 4.33
C GLN A 120 16.15 9.01 3.37
N LEU A 121 16.74 10.08 3.90
CA LEU A 121 17.35 11.15 3.13
C LEU A 121 18.55 10.64 2.32
N GLN A 122 19.45 9.90 2.96
CA GLN A 122 20.65 9.35 2.33
C GLN A 122 20.31 8.36 1.20
N GLU A 123 19.39 7.44 1.44
CA GLU A 123 18.96 6.48 0.41
C GLU A 123 18.23 7.17 -0.74
N THR A 124 17.38 8.16 -0.44
CA THR A 124 16.74 8.98 -1.50
C THR A 124 17.81 9.69 -2.34
N TRP A 125 18.86 10.21 -1.69
CA TRP A 125 19.94 10.89 -2.39
C TRP A 125 20.73 9.93 -3.29
N ARG A 126 21.04 8.73 -2.81
CA ARG A 126 21.71 7.70 -3.60
C ARG A 126 20.91 7.32 -4.83
N ILE A 127 19.59 7.13 -4.67
CA ILE A 127 18.70 6.81 -5.79
C ILE A 127 18.65 7.96 -6.81
N PHE A 128 18.54 9.20 -6.36
CA PHE A 128 18.53 10.37 -7.25
C PHE A 128 19.86 10.53 -7.98
N GLY A 129 20.99 10.36 -7.29
CA GLY A 129 22.32 10.39 -7.90
C GLY A 129 22.49 9.31 -8.96
N ALA A 130 22.05 8.08 -8.68
CA ALA A 130 22.08 6.98 -9.65
C ALA A 130 21.19 7.24 -10.87
N ALA A 131 20.12 8.03 -10.71
CA ALA A 131 19.23 8.45 -11.79
C ALA A 131 19.65 9.77 -12.47
N GLY A 132 20.77 10.39 -12.06
CA GLY A 132 21.22 11.68 -12.59
C GLY A 132 20.34 12.88 -12.19
N LEU A 133 19.55 12.76 -11.12
CA LEU A 133 18.61 13.80 -10.67
C LEU A 133 19.21 14.71 -9.60
N MET A 134 19.09 16.04 -9.80
CA MET A 134 19.48 17.05 -8.81
C MET A 134 18.26 17.65 -8.12
N ALA A 135 18.21 17.60 -6.78
CA ALA A 135 17.11 18.16 -6.00
C ALA A 135 17.54 18.69 -4.62
N SER A 136 16.96 19.84 -4.23
CA SER A 136 17.19 20.47 -2.94
C SER A 136 16.38 19.80 -1.81
N LYS A 137 15.05 19.77 -1.91
CA LYS A 137 14.14 19.15 -0.92
C LYS A 137 13.81 17.69 -1.25
N LYS A 138 14.80 16.80 -1.14
CA LYS A 138 14.77 15.42 -1.66
C LYS A 138 13.60 14.57 -1.14
N THR A 139 13.41 14.47 0.17
CA THR A 139 12.34 13.66 0.79
C THR A 139 10.93 14.23 0.57
N HIS A 140 10.82 15.48 0.11
CA HIS A 140 9.57 16.12 -0.26
C HIS A 140 9.32 16.15 -1.78
N LEU A 141 10.36 15.87 -2.58
CA LEU A 141 10.28 15.94 -4.04
C LEU A 141 9.18 15.02 -4.61
N PRO A 142 9.07 13.74 -4.20
CA PRO A 142 8.03 12.86 -4.76
C PRO A 142 6.62 13.44 -4.58
N ARG A 143 6.33 14.03 -3.42
CA ARG A 143 5.03 14.67 -3.13
C ARG A 143 4.77 15.88 -4.03
N ARG A 144 5.79 16.71 -4.26
CA ARG A 144 5.65 17.87 -5.15
C ARG A 144 5.42 17.40 -6.59
N VAL A 145 6.26 16.50 -7.07
CA VAL A 145 6.22 16.02 -8.45
C VAL A 145 4.94 15.24 -8.70
N GLY A 146 4.46 14.42 -7.76
CA GLY A 146 3.19 13.71 -7.92
C GLY A 146 1.98 14.65 -8.07
N ALA A 147 2.00 15.82 -7.43
CA ALA A 147 0.93 16.80 -7.61
C ALA A 147 1.01 17.49 -8.98
N GLN A 148 2.22 17.82 -9.43
CA GLN A 148 2.47 18.41 -10.76
C GLN A 148 2.15 17.41 -11.88
N ASP A 149 2.48 16.13 -11.67
CA ASP A 149 2.17 15.04 -12.59
C ASP A 149 0.66 14.86 -12.72
N ALA A 150 -0.07 14.82 -11.59
CA ALA A 150 -1.52 14.74 -11.59
C ALA A 150 -2.18 15.95 -12.31
N GLU A 151 -1.66 17.16 -12.11
CA GLU A 151 -2.11 18.38 -12.79
C GLU A 151 -1.89 18.28 -14.31
N THR A 152 -0.69 17.85 -14.72
CA THR A 152 -0.33 17.67 -16.13
C THR A 152 -1.24 16.65 -16.83
N HIS A 153 -1.68 15.62 -16.11
CA HIS A 153 -2.59 14.60 -16.61
C HIS A 153 -4.08 14.93 -16.40
N GLY A 154 -4.41 16.21 -16.14
CA GLY A 154 -5.79 16.71 -16.16
C GLY A 154 -6.59 16.47 -14.88
N THR A 155 -5.93 16.17 -13.76
CA THR A 155 -6.62 16.10 -12.47
C THR A 155 -7.04 17.49 -12.01
N SER A 156 -8.29 17.65 -11.57
CA SER A 156 -8.76 18.93 -11.06
C SER A 156 -8.00 19.38 -9.80
N LEU A 157 -7.82 20.69 -9.64
CA LEU A 157 -7.20 21.27 -8.44
C LEU A 157 -7.90 20.81 -7.15
N ALA A 158 -9.23 20.66 -7.18
CA ALA A 158 -10.00 20.16 -6.03
C ALA A 158 -9.59 18.72 -5.63
N GLN A 159 -9.41 17.83 -6.62
CA GLN A 159 -8.98 16.44 -6.37
C GLN A 159 -7.51 16.37 -5.94
N ILE A 160 -6.63 17.19 -6.52
CA ILE A 160 -5.22 17.30 -6.08
C ILE A 160 -5.15 17.84 -4.65
N SER A 161 -5.94 18.87 -4.33
CA SER A 161 -6.03 19.44 -2.98
C SER A 161 -6.57 18.43 -1.98
N GLN A 162 -7.58 17.65 -2.35
CA GLN A 162 -8.11 16.56 -1.53
C GLN A 162 -7.07 15.46 -1.31
N ALA A 163 -6.38 15.00 -2.35
CA ALA A 163 -5.32 13.99 -2.27
C ALA A 163 -4.14 14.46 -1.42
N GLY A 164 -3.65 15.68 -1.67
CA GLY A 164 -2.56 16.29 -0.91
C GLY A 164 -2.98 16.71 0.49
N ARG A 165 -4.29 16.74 0.79
CA ARG A 165 -4.87 17.31 2.02
C ARG A 165 -4.44 18.76 2.25
N TRP A 166 -4.48 19.53 1.19
CA TRP A 166 -4.32 20.97 1.23
C TRP A 166 -5.70 21.62 1.34
N ASN A 167 -5.79 22.71 2.11
CA ASN A 167 -6.96 23.60 2.17
C ASN A 167 -8.32 22.87 2.34
N GLN A 168 -8.40 21.88 3.22
CA GLN A 168 -9.64 21.13 3.44
C GLN A 168 -10.67 22.00 4.17
N SER A 169 -11.88 22.08 3.61
CA SER A 169 -13.02 22.76 4.24
C SER A 169 -13.49 22.02 5.49
N VAL A 170 -14.24 22.71 6.35
CA VAL A 170 -14.88 22.12 7.53
C VAL A 170 -15.78 20.93 7.14
N LEU A 171 -16.49 21.01 6.00
CA LEU A 171 -17.31 19.89 5.50
C LEU A 171 -16.47 18.64 5.22
N CYS A 172 -15.35 18.79 4.51
CA CYS A 172 -14.42 17.69 4.24
C CYS A 172 -13.83 17.14 5.56
N GLN A 173 -13.52 18.03 6.49
CA GLN A 173 -12.97 17.66 7.79
C GLN A 173 -13.99 17.12 8.78
N ALA A 174 -15.29 17.31 8.61
CA ALA A 174 -16.31 16.84 9.55
C ALA A 174 -17.09 15.63 9.01
N TYR A 175 -17.41 15.59 7.71
CA TYR A 175 -18.43 14.67 7.18
C TYR A 175 -17.93 13.75 6.07
N LEU A 176 -16.89 14.13 5.32
CA LEU A 176 -16.44 13.35 4.16
C LEU A 176 -15.19 12.53 4.50
N THR A 177 -15.24 11.24 4.20
CA THR A 177 -14.07 10.33 4.26
C THR A 177 -13.53 10.00 2.87
N HIS A 178 -14.12 10.60 1.82
CA HIS A 178 -13.97 10.11 0.46
C HIS A 178 -12.53 10.23 -0.05
N LEU A 179 -12.03 9.10 -0.54
CA LEU A 179 -10.80 9.01 -1.31
C LEU A 179 -10.99 9.70 -2.67
N PRO A 180 -10.00 10.47 -3.16
CA PRO A 180 -10.12 11.24 -4.40
C PRO A 180 -9.99 10.31 -5.62
N ARG A 181 -11.08 9.63 -6.00
CA ARG A 181 -11.08 8.56 -7.02
C ARG A 181 -10.57 9.03 -8.38
N GLN A 182 -10.94 10.25 -8.79
CA GLN A 182 -10.46 10.81 -10.05
C GLN A 182 -8.93 10.96 -10.03
N PHE A 183 -8.37 11.54 -8.97
CA PHE A 183 -6.92 11.62 -8.79
C PHE A 183 -6.28 10.23 -8.82
N MET A 184 -6.81 9.29 -8.04
CA MET A 184 -6.25 7.94 -7.92
C MET A 184 -6.22 7.18 -9.26
N ARG A 185 -7.24 7.35 -10.11
CA ARG A 185 -7.26 6.77 -11.46
C ARG A 185 -6.19 7.39 -12.36
N ILE A 186 -6.16 8.72 -12.41
CA ILE A 186 -5.24 9.47 -13.29
C ILE A 186 -3.79 9.12 -12.95
N VAL A 187 -3.40 9.23 -11.69
CA VAL A 187 -2.02 8.93 -11.28
C VAL A 187 -1.69 7.43 -11.36
N ALA A 188 -2.68 6.55 -11.49
CA ALA A 188 -2.46 5.13 -11.77
C ALA A 188 -2.39 4.82 -13.29
N GLY A 189 -2.50 5.84 -14.14
CA GLY A 189 -2.42 5.74 -15.61
C GLY A 189 -3.76 5.50 -16.31
N PHE A 190 -4.89 5.68 -15.63
CA PHE A 190 -6.24 5.49 -16.18
C PHE A 190 -6.91 6.82 -16.51
N SER A 191 -8.03 6.77 -17.23
CA SER A 191 -8.85 7.96 -17.45
C SER A 191 -9.50 8.42 -16.13
N ALA A 192 -9.98 9.66 -16.11
CA ALA A 192 -10.75 10.19 -14.99
C ALA A 192 -12.08 9.45 -14.77
N SER A 193 -12.64 8.85 -15.82
CA SER A 193 -13.99 8.32 -15.88
C SER A 193 -14.15 7.04 -15.05
N PRO A 194 -15.24 6.91 -14.26
CA PRO A 194 -15.66 5.61 -13.74
C PRO A 194 -15.96 4.64 -14.89
N GLY A 195 -15.65 3.35 -14.71
CA GLY A 195 -15.89 2.29 -15.70
C GLY A 195 -14.68 1.98 -16.59
N ASP A 196 -13.72 2.89 -16.70
CA ASP A 196 -12.55 2.75 -17.56
C ASP A 196 -11.37 2.02 -16.89
N TYR A 197 -11.54 1.52 -15.66
CA TYR A 197 -10.49 0.76 -14.97
C TYR A 197 -10.31 -0.63 -15.61
N PHE A 198 -9.32 -0.76 -16.49
CA PHE A 198 -8.91 -2.03 -17.09
C PHE A 198 -7.41 -2.28 -16.90
N LEU A 199 -7.08 -3.28 -16.07
CA LEU A 199 -5.71 -3.71 -15.84
C LEU A 199 -5.43 -5.03 -16.54
N ALA A 200 -4.78 -4.97 -17.71
CA ALA A 200 -4.55 -6.15 -18.55
C ALA A 200 -3.93 -7.35 -17.80
N ARG A 201 -2.90 -7.10 -16.97
CA ARG A 201 -2.25 -8.16 -16.18
C ARG A 201 -3.11 -8.72 -15.04
N ALA A 202 -4.23 -8.08 -14.72
CA ALA A 202 -5.21 -8.59 -13.78
C ALA A 202 -6.28 -9.50 -14.42
N ALA A 203 -6.30 -9.62 -15.75
CA ALA A 203 -7.24 -10.47 -16.48
C ALA A 203 -7.01 -11.98 -16.24
N HIS A 204 -5.79 -12.37 -15.85
CA HIS A 204 -5.45 -13.75 -15.53
C HIS A 204 -5.23 -13.91 -14.03
N GLU A 205 -6.08 -14.68 -13.38
CA GLU A 205 -5.89 -15.04 -11.98
C GLU A 205 -4.81 -16.13 -11.84
N PRO A 206 -3.75 -15.91 -11.04
CA PRO A 206 -2.73 -16.93 -10.80
C PRO A 206 -3.34 -18.16 -10.12
N PRO A 207 -2.88 -19.39 -10.42
CA PRO A 207 -3.35 -20.59 -9.75
C PRO A 207 -3.24 -20.50 -8.22
N TYR A 208 -4.31 -20.85 -7.50
CA TYR A 208 -4.36 -20.76 -6.04
C TYR A 208 -3.23 -21.55 -5.35
N VAL A 209 -2.78 -22.65 -5.95
CA VAL A 209 -1.62 -23.44 -5.47
C VAL A 209 -0.30 -22.66 -5.43
N LEU A 210 -0.13 -21.67 -6.32
CA LEU A 210 1.01 -20.74 -6.28
C LEU A 210 0.75 -19.62 -5.28
N GLN A 211 -0.49 -19.11 -5.24
CA GLN A 211 -0.87 -18.06 -4.29
C GLN A 211 -0.59 -18.47 -2.84
N LYS A 212 -1.00 -19.68 -2.42
CA LYS A 212 -0.84 -20.13 -1.03
C LYS A 212 0.61 -20.40 -0.60
N GLN A 213 1.55 -20.52 -1.54
CA GLN A 213 2.98 -20.57 -1.22
C GLN A 213 3.50 -19.20 -0.77
N LEU A 214 2.86 -18.12 -1.17
CA LEU A 214 3.18 -16.77 -0.70
C LEU A 214 2.52 -16.53 0.65
N TRP A 215 3.31 -16.28 1.68
CA TRP A 215 2.82 -15.96 3.04
C TRP A 215 1.82 -17.00 3.57
N PRO A 216 2.25 -18.27 3.77
CA PRO A 216 1.33 -19.36 4.13
C PRO A 216 0.57 -19.13 5.45
N TRP A 217 1.09 -18.28 6.33
CA TRP A 217 0.43 -17.91 7.59
C TRP A 217 -0.95 -17.27 7.38
N ILE A 218 -1.29 -16.77 6.19
CA ILE A 218 -2.65 -16.29 5.89
C ILE A 218 -3.67 -17.43 6.04
N GLU A 219 -3.30 -18.67 5.69
CA GLU A 219 -4.18 -19.85 5.81
C GLU A 219 -4.51 -20.20 7.27
N GLU A 220 -3.65 -19.79 8.21
CA GLU A 220 -3.90 -19.94 9.64
C GLU A 220 -4.87 -18.86 10.15
N TRP A 221 -4.66 -17.60 9.73
CA TRP A 221 -5.36 -16.47 10.31
C TRP A 221 -6.72 -16.19 9.69
N GLU A 222 -6.87 -16.31 8.38
CA GLU A 222 -8.14 -15.97 7.69
C GLU A 222 -9.33 -16.80 8.23
N PRO A 223 -9.25 -18.14 8.39
CA PRO A 223 -10.34 -18.92 8.96
C PRO A 223 -10.67 -18.55 10.42
N ARG A 224 -9.66 -18.13 11.20
CA ARG A 224 -9.84 -17.69 12.59
C ARG A 224 -10.64 -16.39 12.67
N PHE A 225 -10.33 -15.43 11.80
CA PHE A 225 -11.09 -14.18 11.70
C PHE A 225 -12.52 -14.41 11.17
N GLU A 226 -12.70 -15.30 10.19
CA GLU A 226 -14.04 -15.67 9.71
C GLU A 226 -14.91 -16.33 10.80
N ALA A 227 -14.33 -17.25 11.58
CA ALA A 227 -15.02 -17.90 12.70
C ALA A 227 -15.38 -16.88 13.79
N ARG A 228 -14.45 -15.98 14.13
CA ARG A 228 -14.68 -14.91 15.11
C ARG A 228 -15.81 -13.97 14.65
N ALA A 229 -15.87 -13.61 13.37
CA ALA A 229 -16.96 -12.81 12.82
C ALA A 229 -18.34 -13.48 12.98
N ARG A 230 -18.38 -14.82 13.08
CA ARG A 230 -19.58 -15.62 13.39
C ARG A 230 -19.78 -15.87 14.90
N ARG A 231 -19.05 -15.15 15.76
CA ARG A 231 -19.04 -15.28 17.24
C ARG A 231 -18.62 -16.67 17.74
N GLN A 232 -17.84 -17.40 16.96
CA GLN A 232 -17.26 -18.68 17.38
C GLN A 232 -15.89 -18.42 18.03
N CYS A 233 -15.65 -19.04 19.19
CA CYS A 233 -14.37 -18.97 19.88
C CYS A 233 -13.46 -20.12 19.42
N TRP A 234 -12.17 -19.84 19.27
CA TRP A 234 -11.15 -20.86 18.96
C TRP A 234 -10.65 -21.51 20.26
N ALA A 235 -10.51 -22.85 20.24
CA ALA A 235 -10.11 -23.62 21.42
C ALA A 235 -8.70 -23.29 21.93
N GLU A 236 -7.82 -22.81 21.05
CA GLU A 236 -6.41 -22.49 21.34
C GLU A 236 -6.19 -21.02 21.76
N GLY A 237 -7.27 -20.23 21.88
CA GLY A 237 -7.23 -18.81 22.22
C GLY A 237 -6.64 -17.91 21.12
N GLY A 238 -6.69 -16.59 21.34
CA GLY A 238 -6.29 -15.56 20.38
C GLY A 238 -7.49 -15.04 19.58
N LEU A 239 -7.53 -13.72 19.33
CA LEU A 239 -8.71 -12.95 18.88
C LEU A 239 -9.77 -12.75 19.98
N ASP A 240 -9.33 -12.46 21.20
CA ASP A 240 -10.22 -12.13 22.33
C ASP A 240 -11.05 -10.87 22.03
N ASP A 241 -10.46 -9.94 21.27
CA ASP A 241 -11.06 -8.69 20.80
C ASP A 241 -11.26 -8.68 19.27
N ASP A 242 -12.31 -8.00 18.82
CA ASP A 242 -12.52 -7.76 17.39
C ASP A 242 -11.42 -6.85 16.83
N ASP A 243 -10.71 -7.26 15.78
CA ASP A 243 -9.62 -6.50 15.17
C ASP A 243 -9.91 -6.23 13.68
N LEU A 244 -10.59 -5.10 13.43
CA LEU A 244 -10.91 -4.65 12.06
C LEU A 244 -9.65 -4.29 11.24
N ALA A 245 -8.56 -3.90 11.90
CA ALA A 245 -7.32 -3.59 11.19
C ALA A 245 -6.70 -4.88 10.66
N ALA A 246 -6.71 -5.95 11.45
CA ALA A 246 -6.21 -7.25 11.04
C ALA A 246 -7.06 -7.86 9.92
N ASP A 247 -8.40 -7.79 10.01
CA ASP A 247 -9.28 -8.23 8.91
C ASP A 247 -8.98 -7.46 7.60
N GLY A 248 -8.88 -6.13 7.67
CA GLY A 248 -8.54 -5.29 6.52
C GLY A 248 -7.15 -5.59 5.95
N PHE A 249 -6.18 -5.86 6.82
CA PHE A 249 -4.81 -6.19 6.43
C PHE A 249 -4.71 -7.60 5.82
N LEU A 250 -5.39 -8.61 6.37
CA LEU A 250 -5.41 -9.97 5.81
C LEU A 250 -6.05 -9.98 4.42
N LYS A 251 -7.15 -9.25 4.21
CA LYS A 251 -7.75 -9.05 2.89
C LYS A 251 -6.77 -8.43 1.90
N LEU A 252 -6.03 -7.40 2.34
CA LEU A 252 -4.95 -6.81 1.55
C LEU A 252 -3.87 -7.85 1.22
N MET A 253 -3.40 -8.61 2.19
CA MET A 253 -2.35 -9.60 2.00
C MET A 253 -2.74 -10.68 0.98
N ARG A 254 -3.99 -11.17 1.02
CA ARG A 254 -4.54 -12.06 0.01
C ARG A 254 -4.51 -11.44 -1.38
N ARG A 255 -4.92 -10.17 -1.51
CA ARG A 255 -4.82 -9.43 -2.78
C ARG A 255 -3.38 -9.29 -3.24
N LEU A 256 -2.44 -9.00 -2.34
CA LEU A 256 -1.02 -8.83 -2.68
C LEU A 256 -0.37 -10.11 -3.22
N ARG A 257 -0.89 -11.31 -2.90
CA ARG A 257 -0.40 -12.58 -3.49
C ARG A 257 -0.59 -12.56 -5.01
N ILE A 258 -1.81 -12.22 -5.41
CA ILE A 258 -2.21 -12.08 -6.82
C ILE A 258 -1.40 -10.98 -7.49
N VAL A 259 -1.30 -9.81 -6.84
CA VAL A 259 -0.54 -8.67 -7.37
C VAL A 259 0.93 -9.02 -7.59
N LEU A 260 1.57 -9.71 -6.64
CA LEU A 260 2.98 -10.08 -6.76
C LEU A 260 3.23 -11.00 -7.96
N LEU A 261 2.44 -12.08 -8.07
CA LEU A 261 2.56 -13.06 -9.14
C LEU A 261 2.33 -12.40 -10.51
N GLN A 262 1.28 -11.58 -10.64
CA GLN A 262 0.97 -10.88 -11.88
C GLN A 262 2.03 -9.85 -12.26
N ASP A 263 2.46 -9.02 -11.31
CA ASP A 263 3.44 -7.95 -11.58
C ASP A 263 4.80 -8.55 -11.92
N LEU A 264 5.27 -9.58 -11.20
CA LEU A 264 6.55 -10.22 -11.47
C LEU A 264 6.53 -11.03 -12.77
N ALA A 265 5.42 -11.68 -13.14
CA ALA A 265 5.29 -12.34 -14.45
C ALA A 265 5.46 -11.36 -15.62
N VAL A 266 4.92 -10.14 -15.51
CA VAL A 266 5.12 -9.08 -16.54
C VAL A 266 6.55 -8.56 -16.55
N LEU A 267 7.20 -8.45 -15.38
CA LEU A 267 8.55 -7.91 -15.26
C LEU A 267 9.65 -8.93 -15.62
N GLN A 268 9.39 -10.23 -15.47
CA GLN A 268 10.40 -11.29 -15.61
C GLN A 268 11.16 -11.25 -16.94
N PRO A 269 10.53 -11.09 -18.12
CA PRO A 269 11.27 -11.09 -19.39
C PRO A 269 12.28 -9.95 -19.51
N ARG A 270 11.99 -8.80 -18.89
CA ARG A 270 12.86 -7.60 -18.94
C ARG A 270 13.87 -7.54 -17.79
N TYR A 271 13.56 -8.19 -16.67
CA TYR A 271 14.39 -8.18 -15.47
C TYR A 271 14.56 -9.61 -14.91
N PRO A 272 15.10 -10.56 -15.70
CA PRO A 272 15.16 -11.97 -15.29
C PRO A 272 16.09 -12.21 -14.10
N SER A 273 17.02 -11.29 -13.83
CA SER A 273 17.98 -11.36 -12.73
C SER A 273 17.45 -10.79 -11.41
N LEU A 274 16.16 -10.41 -11.31
CA LEU A 274 15.61 -9.97 -10.04
C LEU A 274 15.69 -11.12 -9.02
N PRO A 275 16.12 -10.85 -7.78
CA PRO A 275 16.37 -11.90 -6.79
C PRO A 275 15.10 -12.63 -6.36
N PHE A 276 13.91 -12.10 -6.66
CA PHE A 276 12.64 -12.76 -6.36
C PHE A 276 12.50 -14.12 -7.05
N PHE A 277 13.05 -14.27 -8.26
CA PHE A 277 12.96 -15.50 -9.07
C PHE A 277 13.88 -16.63 -8.57
N ALA A 278 14.61 -16.42 -7.48
CA ALA A 278 15.41 -17.46 -6.83
C ALA A 278 14.67 -18.15 -5.66
N TYR A 279 13.44 -17.74 -5.37
CA TYR A 279 12.67 -18.20 -4.22
C TYR A 279 11.27 -18.65 -4.65
N ALA A 280 10.78 -19.73 -4.04
CA ALA A 280 9.42 -20.19 -4.28
C ALA A 280 8.40 -19.06 -4.05
N PRO A 281 7.32 -18.99 -4.86
CA PRO A 281 6.93 -19.94 -5.90
C PRO A 281 7.48 -19.59 -7.30
N PHE A 282 8.47 -18.70 -7.40
CA PHE A 282 9.00 -18.18 -8.66
C PHE A 282 10.11 -19.03 -9.26
#